data_AF-W7Y046-F1
#
_entry.id   AF-W7Y046-F1
#
_cell.length_a   1.000
_cell.length_b   1.000
_cell.length_c   1.000
_cell.angle_alpha   90.00
_cell.angle_beta   90.00
_cell.angle_gamma   90.00
#
_symmetry.space_group_name_H-M   'P 1'
#
loop_
_entity.id
_entity.type
_entity.pdbx_description
1 polymer ?
#
loop_
_entity_poly.entity_id
_entity_poly.type
_entity_poly.pdbx_seq_one_letter_code
_entity_poly.pdbx_strand_id
1 'polypeptide(L)'
;MVANWYGVDEVIKDKVNHFYRGLRVFCAAYDKQYPNKIALGQKLAVVICSFKETDSGRYLQLTDTLNIQNNNISQIVSMAFDKDGNLWLASYNEGIFLIRFKDKDLKEYQITRFTEKNGLPKEIQEPFITNFNQKINIGTQKNIQSGITPYGRL
;
A
#
# COMPACT_ATOMS: atom_id res chain seq x y z
N MET A 1 -10.45 3.32 -11.41
CA MET A 1 -9.01 3.03 -11.54
C MET A 1 -8.75 1.54 -11.43
N VAL A 2 -7.88 1.01 -12.28
CA VAL A 2 -7.46 -0.39 -12.31
C VAL A 2 -5.93 -0.42 -12.29
N ALA A 3 -5.36 -1.12 -11.31
CA ALA A 3 -3.95 -1.48 -11.36
C ALA A 3 -3.82 -2.80 -12.15
N ASN A 4 -2.92 -2.83 -13.13
CA ASN A 4 -2.63 -4.02 -13.91
C ASN A 4 -1.12 -4.28 -13.99
N TRP A 5 -0.74 -5.34 -14.71
CA TRP A 5 0.65 -5.76 -14.82
C TRP A 5 1.61 -4.71 -15.39
N TYR A 6 1.11 -3.71 -16.09
CA TYR A 6 1.94 -2.72 -16.78
C TYR A 6 1.84 -1.33 -16.14
N GLY A 7 1.00 -1.16 -15.13
CA GLY A 7 0.77 0.16 -14.57
C GLY A 7 -0.56 0.36 -13.86
N VAL A 8 -0.96 1.62 -13.84
CA VAL A 8 -2.23 2.08 -13.29
C VAL A 8 -2.97 2.85 -14.35
N ASP A 9 -4.16 2.38 -14.64
CA ASP A 9 -5.03 2.94 -15.65
C ASP A 9 -6.35 3.39 -15.03
N GLU A 10 -6.98 4.38 -15.64
CA GLU A 10 -8.37 4.71 -15.38
C GLU A 10 -9.17 4.59 -16.66
N VAL A 11 -10.28 3.87 -16.54
CA VAL A 11 -11.24 3.75 -17.62
C VAL A 11 -12.36 4.74 -17.35
N ILE A 12 -12.47 5.76 -18.21
CA ILE A 12 -13.57 6.73 -18.21
C ILE A 12 -14.36 6.50 -19.49
N LYS A 13 -15.54 5.90 -19.36
CA LYS A 13 -16.41 5.52 -20.49
C LYS A 13 -15.66 4.64 -21.51
N ASP A 14 -15.42 5.15 -22.71
CA ASP A 14 -14.77 4.52 -23.86
C ASP A 14 -13.27 4.85 -23.97
N LYS A 15 -12.72 5.60 -23.00
CA LYS A 15 -11.31 6.01 -22.97
C LYS A 15 -10.55 5.37 -21.81
N VAL A 16 -9.30 5.01 -22.10
CA VAL A 16 -8.32 4.52 -21.10
C VAL A 16 -7.24 5.59 -20.92
N ASN A 17 -7.15 6.13 -19.70
CA ASN A 17 -6.09 7.03 -19.28
C ASN A 17 -5.01 6.22 -18.58
N HIS A 18 -3.78 6.26 -19.09
CA HIS A 18 -2.64 5.60 -18.48
C HIS A 18 -1.91 6.56 -17.54
N PHE A 19 -1.97 6.32 -16.23
CA PHE A 19 -1.46 7.26 -15.22
C PHE A 19 -0.06 6.96 -14.76
N TYR A 20 0.28 5.69 -14.68
CA TYR A 20 1.62 5.25 -14.32
C TYR A 20 1.94 4.06 -15.21
N ARG A 21 2.97 4.18 -16.05
CA ARG A 21 3.54 3.07 -16.82
C ARG A 21 4.93 2.78 -16.27
N GLY A 22 5.15 1.57 -15.77
CA GLY A 22 6.36 1.22 -15.04
C GLY A 22 6.46 -0.26 -14.70
N LEU A 23 7.17 -0.57 -13.61
CA LEU A 23 7.28 -1.94 -13.10
C LEU A 23 5.91 -2.49 -12.67
N ARG A 24 5.78 -3.82 -12.76
CA ARG A 24 4.56 -4.56 -12.44
C ARG A 24 3.97 -4.14 -11.08
N VAL A 25 2.74 -3.63 -11.14
CA VAL A 25 1.94 -3.27 -9.96
C VAL A 25 1.10 -4.48 -9.56
N PHE A 26 1.22 -4.91 -8.32
CA PHE A 26 0.54 -6.08 -7.78
C PHE A 26 -0.68 -5.69 -6.94
N CYS A 27 -0.61 -4.55 -6.27
CA CYS A 27 -1.71 -4.01 -5.48
C CYS A 27 -1.63 -2.48 -5.42
N ALA A 28 -2.74 -1.85 -5.03
CA ALA A 28 -2.81 -0.42 -4.79
C ALA A 28 -3.60 -0.15 -3.51
N ALA A 29 -3.25 0.92 -2.80
CA ALA A 29 -3.98 1.40 -1.64
C ALA A 29 -4.20 2.92 -1.73
N TYR A 30 -5.35 3.36 -1.24
CA TYR A 30 -5.73 4.77 -1.15
C TYR A 30 -6.31 5.04 0.25
N ASP A 31 -6.20 6.28 0.70
CA ASP A 31 -6.83 6.74 1.95
C ASP A 31 -7.37 8.15 1.75
N LYS A 32 -8.55 8.42 2.32
CA LYS A 32 -9.21 9.72 2.23
C LYS A 32 -8.42 10.86 2.87
N GLN A 33 -7.50 10.57 3.79
CA GLN A 33 -6.57 11.54 4.38
C GLN A 33 -5.57 12.06 3.33
N TYR A 34 -5.36 11.30 2.24
CA TYR A 34 -4.44 11.62 1.16
C TYR A 34 -5.19 11.61 -0.19
N PRO A 35 -6.17 12.49 -0.39
CA PRO A 35 -7.16 12.40 -1.48
C PRO A 35 -6.55 12.44 -2.89
N ASN A 36 -5.36 12.99 -3.01
CA ASN A 36 -4.60 13.18 -4.25
C ASN A 36 -3.37 12.26 -4.34
N LYS A 37 -3.34 11.17 -3.56
CA LYS A 37 -2.22 10.22 -3.55
C LYS A 37 -2.70 8.77 -3.60
N ILE A 38 -1.90 7.93 -4.24
CA ILE A 38 -2.14 6.50 -4.32
C ILE A 38 -0.83 5.77 -4.10
N ALA A 39 -0.85 4.77 -3.22
CA ALA A 39 0.27 3.88 -2.99
C ALA A 39 0.16 2.66 -3.92
N LEU A 40 1.25 2.33 -4.62
CA LEU A 40 1.35 1.21 -5.54
C LEU A 40 2.37 0.20 -5.01
N GLY A 41 1.96 -1.04 -4.84
CA GLY A 41 2.83 -2.14 -4.43
C GLY A 41 3.45 -2.81 -5.64
N GLN A 42 4.78 -2.87 -5.68
CA GLN A 42 5.57 -3.47 -6.77
C GLN A 42 6.44 -4.63 -6.24
N LYS A 43 7.29 -5.19 -7.10
CA LYS A 43 8.19 -6.31 -6.74
C LYS A 43 9.18 -5.95 -5.63
N LEU A 44 9.69 -4.72 -5.59
CA LEU A 44 10.78 -4.30 -4.68
C LEU A 44 10.54 -2.91 -4.07
N ALA A 45 9.35 -2.34 -4.27
CA ALA A 45 9.07 -0.98 -3.89
C ALA A 45 7.59 -0.76 -3.59
N VAL A 46 7.31 0.18 -2.69
CA VAL A 46 6.06 0.94 -2.71
C VAL A 46 6.32 2.24 -3.46
N VAL A 47 5.47 2.58 -4.43
CA VAL A 47 5.53 3.89 -5.10
C VAL A 47 4.32 4.71 -4.67
N ILE A 48 4.55 5.87 -4.07
CA ILE A 48 3.48 6.84 -3.80
C ILE A 48 3.40 7.77 -5.01
N CYS A 49 2.29 7.71 -5.74
CA CYS A 49 2.00 8.62 -6.85
C CYS A 49 1.17 9.79 -6.34
N SER A 50 1.54 11.01 -6.72
CA SER A 50 0.77 12.23 -6.45
C SER A 50 0.11 12.74 -7.73
N PHE A 51 -1.16 13.14 -7.62
CA PHE A 51 -1.96 13.59 -8.75
C PHE A 51 -2.49 15.00 -8.55
N LYS A 52 -2.77 15.67 -9.66
CA LYS A 52 -3.51 16.92 -9.72
C LYS A 52 -4.64 16.78 -10.74
N GLU A 53 -5.84 17.19 -10.36
CA GLU A 53 -6.95 17.30 -11.30
C GLU A 53 -6.70 18.41 -12.33
N THR A 54 -7.02 18.12 -13.59
CA THR A 54 -6.98 19.07 -14.70
C THR A 54 -8.29 19.06 -15.47
N ASP A 55 -8.57 20.15 -16.19
CA ASP A 55 -9.80 20.36 -16.97
C ASP A 55 -11.10 20.09 -16.18
N SER A 56 -11.30 20.82 -15.09
CA SER A 56 -12.50 20.73 -14.24
C SER A 56 -12.81 19.31 -13.70
N GLY A 57 -11.77 18.54 -13.37
CA GLY A 57 -11.89 17.19 -12.81
C GLY A 57 -12.06 16.08 -13.86
N ARG A 58 -11.91 16.40 -15.15
CA ARG A 58 -11.99 15.39 -16.23
C ARG A 58 -10.76 14.51 -16.33
N TYR A 59 -9.61 14.97 -15.88
CA TYR A 59 -8.36 14.23 -15.96
C TYR A 59 -7.56 14.34 -14.67
N LEU A 60 -6.80 13.28 -14.36
CA LEU A 60 -5.78 13.28 -13.33
C LEU A 60 -4.40 13.31 -14.00
N GLN A 61 -3.57 14.27 -13.63
CA GLN A 61 -2.19 14.36 -14.06
C GLN A 61 -1.28 13.86 -12.93
N LEU A 62 -0.41 12.89 -13.23
CA LEU A 62 0.68 12.51 -12.33
C LEU A 62 1.67 13.66 -12.22
N THR A 63 1.90 14.16 -11.00
CA THR A 63 2.79 15.31 -10.77
C THR A 63 4.08 14.94 -10.07
N ASP A 64 4.08 13.87 -9.27
CA ASP A 64 5.24 13.47 -8.48
C ASP A 64 5.16 11.99 -8.10
N THR A 65 6.31 11.38 -7.82
CA THR A 65 6.42 9.99 -7.33
C THR A 65 7.47 9.88 -6.24
N LEU A 66 7.11 9.27 -5.10
CA LEU A 66 8.07 8.81 -4.10
C LEU A 66 8.27 7.30 -4.23
N ASN A 67 9.51 6.86 -4.36
CA ASN A 67 9.88 5.44 -4.39
C ASN A 67 10.39 5.01 -3.01
N ILE A 68 9.70 4.07 -2.37
CA ILE A 68 10.01 3.54 -1.04
C ILE A 68 10.55 2.13 -1.19
N GLN A 69 11.82 1.95 -0.87
CA GLN A 69 12.53 0.67 -1.01
C GLN A 69 13.14 0.24 0.33
N ASN A 70 13.26 -1.07 0.52
CA ASN A 70 13.95 -1.66 1.65
C ASN A 70 14.50 -3.03 1.24
N ASN A 71 15.74 -3.33 1.61
CA ASN A 71 16.39 -4.61 1.25
C ASN A 71 15.67 -5.85 1.80
N ASN A 72 14.75 -5.68 2.75
CA ASN A 72 13.96 -6.76 3.34
C ASN A 72 12.55 -6.88 2.74
N ILE A 73 12.14 -6.00 1.83
CA ILE A 73 10.82 -6.04 1.19
C ILE A 73 10.97 -6.69 -0.20
N SER A 74 10.09 -7.64 -0.50
CA SER A 74 9.92 -8.17 -1.86
C SER A 74 8.51 -7.87 -2.39
N GLN A 75 7.96 -8.74 -3.23
CA GLN A 75 6.72 -8.53 -3.95
C GLN A 75 5.59 -8.19 -2.98
N ILE A 76 5.12 -6.94 -3.09
CA ILE A 76 4.07 -6.41 -2.22
C ILE A 76 2.72 -6.88 -2.75
N VAL A 77 2.07 -7.76 -2.01
CA VAL A 77 0.84 -8.43 -2.45
C VAL A 77 -0.43 -7.81 -1.88
N SER A 78 -0.32 -7.08 -0.77
CA SER A 78 -1.47 -6.40 -0.17
C SER A 78 -1.02 -5.19 0.62
N MET A 79 -1.84 -4.13 0.63
CA MET A 79 -1.59 -2.93 1.41
C MET A 79 -2.89 -2.34 1.94
N ALA A 80 -2.84 -1.71 3.10
CA ALA A 80 -3.95 -0.93 3.64
C ALA A 80 -3.44 0.21 4.52
N PHE A 81 -4.07 1.37 4.42
CA PHE A 81 -3.84 2.45 5.38
C PHE A 81 -4.60 2.14 6.68
N ASP A 82 -3.99 2.46 7.82
CA ASP A 82 -4.67 2.47 9.12
C ASP A 82 -5.33 3.84 9.41
N LYS A 83 -6.09 3.90 10.49
CA LYS A 83 -6.82 5.12 10.91
C LYS A 83 -5.91 6.33 11.17
N ASP A 84 -4.63 6.10 11.44
CA ASP A 84 -3.65 7.14 11.75
C ASP A 84 -2.92 7.62 10.49
N GLY A 85 -3.19 7.00 9.35
CA GLY A 85 -2.61 7.33 8.05
C GLY A 85 -1.27 6.63 7.80
N ASN A 86 -0.93 5.59 8.58
CA ASN A 86 0.23 4.74 8.29
C ASN A 86 -0.15 3.67 7.28
N LEU A 87 0.81 3.23 6.47
CA LEU A 87 0.60 2.21 5.45
C LEU A 87 1.11 0.85 5.93
N TRP A 88 0.21 -0.09 6.09
CA TRP A 88 0.53 -1.50 6.32
C TRP A 88 0.70 -2.20 4.97
N LEU A 89 1.71 -3.05 4.85
CA LEU A 89 1.96 -3.83 3.65
C LEU A 89 2.40 -5.27 3.95
N ALA A 90 1.94 -6.18 3.12
CA ALA A 90 2.28 -7.59 3.12
C ALA A 90 3.21 -7.87 1.94
N SER A 91 4.38 -8.42 2.25
CA SER A 91 5.31 -8.97 1.27
C SER A 91 5.05 -10.47 1.11
N TYR A 92 5.20 -10.99 -0.11
CA TYR A 92 4.84 -12.37 -0.45
C TYR A 92 5.49 -13.42 0.48
N ASN A 93 6.77 -13.25 0.84
CA ASN A 93 7.52 -14.19 1.70
C ASN A 93 8.17 -13.55 2.94
N GLU A 94 8.25 -12.22 3.01
CA GLU A 94 9.03 -11.51 4.02
C GLU A 94 8.17 -11.02 5.18
N GLY A 95 6.86 -11.23 5.09
CA GLY A 95 5.89 -10.97 6.14
C GLY A 95 5.29 -9.57 6.06
N ILE A 96 5.14 -8.93 7.22
CA ILE A 96 4.32 -7.72 7.39
C ILE A 96 5.21 -6.55 7.75
N PHE A 97 4.95 -5.41 7.12
CA PHE A 97 5.66 -4.16 7.35
C PHE A 97 4.66 -3.02 7.60
N LEU A 98 5.13 -2.04 8.35
CA LEU A 98 4.46 -0.77 8.57
C LEU A 98 5.35 0.36 8.11
N ILE A 99 4.82 1.22 7.26
CA ILE A 99 5.41 2.50 6.88
C ILE A 99 4.68 3.59 7.67
N ARG A 100 5.40 4.21 8.61
CA ARG A 100 4.93 5.42 9.29
C ARG A 100 5.45 6.64 8.55
N PHE A 101 4.57 7.53 8.15
CA PHE A 101 4.92 8.79 7.52
C PHE A 101 5.04 9.87 8.58
N LYS A 102 6.15 10.62 8.54
CA LYS A 102 6.31 11.79 9.39
C LYS A 102 5.37 12.90 8.90
N ASP A 103 4.77 13.62 9.82
CA ASP A 103 3.85 14.74 9.54
C ASP A 103 2.68 14.44 8.59
N LYS A 104 2.41 13.14 8.31
CA LYS A 104 1.39 12.65 7.39
C LYS A 104 1.50 13.25 5.97
N ASP A 105 2.72 13.52 5.48
CA ASP A 105 2.91 14.14 4.16
C ASP A 105 3.27 13.15 3.03
N LEU A 106 3.51 11.88 3.38
CA LEU A 106 3.99 10.81 2.51
C LEU A 106 5.32 11.15 1.82
N LYS A 107 6.23 11.84 2.50
CA LYS A 107 7.59 12.14 2.01
C LYS A 107 8.66 11.52 2.87
N GLU A 108 8.62 11.81 4.17
CA GLU A 108 9.54 11.23 5.14
C GLU A 108 8.87 10.03 5.82
N TYR A 109 9.60 8.92 5.95
CA TYR A 109 9.02 7.69 6.47
C TYR A 109 10.00 6.83 7.27
N GLN A 110 9.42 5.97 8.11
CA GLN A 110 10.12 4.90 8.80
C GLN A 110 9.43 3.56 8.53
N ILE A 111 10.23 2.53 8.28
CA ILE A 111 9.75 1.18 8.01
C ILE A 111 10.01 0.31 9.24
N THR A 112 8.96 -0.33 9.75
CA THR A 112 9.04 -1.34 10.81
C THR A 112 8.61 -2.69 10.26
N ARG A 113 9.43 -3.73 10.45
CA ARG A 113 9.06 -5.11 10.13
C ARG A 113 8.45 -5.78 11.35
N PHE A 114 7.34 -6.47 11.16
CA PHE A 114 6.70 -7.28 12.20
C PHE A 114 7.08 -8.75 12.00
N THR A 115 7.37 -9.42 13.12
CA THR A 115 7.85 -10.81 13.16
C THR A 115 7.13 -11.59 14.27
N GLU A 116 7.55 -12.83 14.52
CA GLU A 116 7.09 -13.64 15.67
C GLU A 116 7.19 -12.92 17.01
N LYS A 117 8.22 -12.08 17.17
CA LYS A 117 8.41 -11.27 18.38
C LYS A 117 7.26 -10.28 18.62
N ASN A 118 6.48 -9.98 17.58
CA ASN A 118 5.32 -9.11 17.63
C ASN A 118 3.99 -9.87 17.65
N GLY A 119 4.03 -11.20 17.85
CA GLY A 119 2.83 -12.05 17.91
C GLY A 119 2.31 -12.53 16.55
N LEU A 120 3.10 -12.35 15.48
CA LEU A 120 2.80 -12.92 14.17
C LEU A 120 3.25 -14.38 14.04
N PRO A 121 2.66 -15.18 13.14
CA PRO A 121 3.18 -16.51 12.83
C PRO A 121 4.61 -16.45 12.26
N LYS A 122 5.40 -17.51 12.50
CA LYS A 122 6.77 -17.66 11.98
C LYS A 122 6.86 -17.57 10.47
N GLU A 123 5.94 -18.26 9.81
CA GLU A 123 5.87 -18.35 8.36
C GLU A 123 4.53 -17.80 7.92
N ILE A 124 4.57 -16.69 7.20
CA ILE A 124 3.42 -16.10 6.56
C ILE A 124 3.71 -16.06 5.07
N GLN A 125 3.10 -16.97 4.34
CA GLN A 125 3.12 -16.98 2.88
C GLN A 125 1.85 -16.33 2.37
N GLU A 126 2.01 -15.49 1.35
CA GLU A 126 0.91 -14.81 0.67
C GLU A 126 -0.07 -14.08 1.61
N PRO A 127 0.41 -13.30 2.61
CA PRO A 127 -0.51 -12.60 3.47
C PRO A 127 -1.34 -11.59 2.70
N PHE A 128 -2.57 -11.36 3.18
CA PHE A 128 -3.33 -10.18 2.80
C PHE A 128 -3.61 -9.30 4.01
N ILE A 129 -3.71 -8.00 3.76
CA ILE A 129 -3.99 -6.99 4.76
C ILE A 129 -5.27 -6.29 4.39
N THR A 130 -6.17 -6.16 5.35
CA THR A 130 -7.38 -5.34 5.21
C THR A 130 -7.54 -4.42 6.42
N ASN A 131 -8.01 -3.21 6.16
CA ASN A 131 -8.56 -2.35 7.20
C ASN A 131 -10.08 -2.52 7.19
N PHE A 132 -10.58 -3.36 8.11
CA PHE A 132 -12.00 -3.61 8.29
C PHE A 132 -12.39 -3.19 9.70
N ASN A 133 -13.47 -2.40 9.83
CA ASN A 133 -13.92 -1.82 11.09
C ASN A 133 -12.81 -1.04 11.83
N GLN A 134 -12.00 -0.28 11.09
CA GLN A 134 -10.90 0.54 11.63
C GLN A 134 -9.82 -0.27 12.36
N LYS A 135 -9.73 -1.57 12.06
CA LYS A 135 -8.70 -2.47 12.57
C LYS A 135 -7.94 -3.06 11.41
N ILE A 136 -6.63 -3.15 11.57
CA ILE A 136 -5.79 -3.92 10.65
C ILE A 136 -5.98 -5.39 10.96
N ASN A 137 -6.35 -6.14 9.92
CA ASN A 137 -6.48 -7.59 9.95
C ASN A 137 -5.50 -8.18 8.95
N ILE A 138 -4.83 -9.24 9.37
CA ILE A 138 -3.85 -9.95 8.57
C ILE A 138 -4.38 -11.36 8.34
N GLY A 139 -4.74 -11.62 7.09
CA GLY A 139 -5.10 -12.94 6.65
C GLY A 139 -3.88 -13.72 6.19
N THR A 140 -3.88 -15.01 6.53
CA THR A 140 -2.92 -16.01 6.07
C THR A 140 -3.70 -17.18 5.48
N GLN A 141 -3.02 -18.09 4.78
CA GLN A 141 -3.66 -19.31 4.27
C GLN A 141 -4.29 -20.17 5.38
N LYS A 142 -3.89 -20.02 6.65
CA LYS A 142 -4.37 -20.83 7.77
C LYS A 142 -5.43 -20.14 8.64
N ASN A 143 -5.34 -18.83 8.81
CA ASN A 143 -6.23 -18.06 9.69
C ASN A 143 -6.18 -16.55 9.40
N ILE A 144 -7.11 -15.80 10.02
CA ILE A 144 -7.12 -14.34 10.03
C ILE A 144 -6.83 -13.87 11.46
N GLN A 145 -5.84 -12.99 11.61
CA GLN A 145 -5.53 -12.31 12.86
C GLN A 145 -6.07 -10.88 12.81
N SER A 146 -6.84 -10.49 13.82
CA SER A 146 -7.45 -9.15 13.91
C SER A 146 -6.79 -8.29 14.99
N GLY A 147 -6.94 -6.97 14.86
CA GLY A 147 -6.58 -6.03 15.93
C GLY A 147 -5.08 -5.78 16.10
N ILE A 148 -4.30 -5.94 15.02
CA ILE A 148 -2.88 -5.63 15.06
C ILE A 148 -2.73 -4.11 15.02
N THR A 149 -1.95 -3.56 15.96
CA THR A 149 -1.69 -2.13 16.04
C THR A 149 -0.20 -1.83 15.82
N PRO A 150 0.15 -0.58 15.49
CA PRO A 150 1.54 -0.14 15.43
C PRO A 150 2.33 -0.38 16.73
N TYR A 151 1.65 -0.55 17.85
CA TYR A 151 2.24 -0.71 19.19
C TYR A 151 2.20 -2.16 19.71
N GLY A 152 1.70 -3.11 18.92
CA GLY A 152 1.54 -4.52 19.32
C GLY A 152 0.09 -5.01 19.20
N ARG A 153 -0.20 -6.17 19.81
CA ARG A 153 -1.58 -6.67 19.96
C ARG A 153 -2.27 -5.94 21.11
N LEU A 154 -3.57 -5.69 20.94
CA LEU A 154 -4.49 -5.42 22.05
C LEU A 154 -4.84 -6.72 22.77
#